data_AF-T0YKX8-F1
#
_entry.id   AF-T0YKX8-F1
#
_cell.length_a   1.000
_cell.length_b   1.000
_cell.length_c   1.000
_cell.angle_alpha   90.00
_cell.angle_beta   90.00
_cell.angle_gamma   90.00
#
_symmetry.space_group_name_H-M   'P 1'
#
loop_
_entity.id
_entity.type
_entity.pdbx_description
1 polymer ?
#
loop_
_entity_poly.entity_id
_entity_poly.type
_entity_poly.pdbx_seq_one_letter_code
_entity_poly.pdbx_strand_id
1 'polypeptide(L)' 'MDEAGTPFCVTVDGECLAEGPTHGTVTLRTRDSRAQERVPAEGLAARLRPLLVPPRPPFE' A
#
# COMPACT_ATOMS: atom_id res chain seq x y z
N MET A 1 -8.60 -5.19 -8.23
CA MET A 1 -7.30 -5.09 -7.50
C MET A 1 -6.55 -6.41 -7.56
N ASP A 2 -7.17 -7.52 -7.18
CA ASP A 2 -6.52 -8.84 -7.18
C ASP A 2 -6.35 -9.40 -8.62
N GLU A 3 -7.19 -8.99 -9.59
CA GLU A 3 -7.10 -9.38 -11.01
C GLU A 3 -5.85 -8.85 -11.74
N ALA A 4 -5.31 -7.69 -11.35
CA ALA A 4 -4.12 -7.10 -11.98
C ALA A 4 -2.81 -7.58 -11.33
N GLY A 5 -2.88 -8.42 -10.29
CA GLY A 5 -1.70 -8.95 -9.60
C GLY A 5 -0.94 -7.94 -8.74
N THR A 6 -1.51 -6.75 -8.45
CA THR A 6 -0.84 -5.76 -7.59
C THR A 6 -0.72 -6.29 -6.16
N PRO A 7 0.50 -6.40 -5.59
CA PRO A 7 0.71 -7.01 -4.27
C PRO A 7 0.13 -6.16 -3.11
N PHE A 8 0.05 -4.84 -3.32
CA PHE A 8 -0.42 -3.87 -2.32
C PHE A 8 -1.45 -2.93 -2.93
N CYS A 9 -2.43 -2.48 -2.14
CA CYS A 9 -3.27 -1.33 -2.46
C CYS A 9 -3.25 -0.34 -1.32
N VAL A 10 -3.15 0.92 -1.69
CA VAL A 10 -3.20 2.05 -0.78
C VAL A 10 -4.49 2.79 -1.05
N THR A 11 -5.35 2.86 -0.04
CA THR A 11 -6.56 3.69 -0.07
C THR A 11 -6.29 5.00 0.65
N VAL A 12 -6.54 6.10 -0.05
CA VAL A 12 -6.56 7.45 0.50
C VAL A 12 -8.02 7.88 0.56
N ASP A 13 -8.53 8.14 1.76
CA ASP A 13 -9.91 8.55 2.03
C ASP A 13 -9.95 9.88 2.81
N GLY A 14 -11.15 10.35 3.15
CA GLY A 14 -11.33 11.64 3.85
C GLY A 14 -10.68 11.68 5.23
N GLU A 15 -10.45 10.54 5.88
CA GLU A 15 -9.84 10.48 7.21
C GLU A 15 -8.34 10.76 7.15
N CYS A 16 -7.71 10.61 5.98
CA CYS A 16 -6.31 10.98 5.75
C CYS A 16 -6.07 12.48 5.94
N LEU A 17 -7.10 13.31 5.72
CA LEU A 17 -7.05 14.77 5.81
C LEU A 17 -7.72 15.30 7.07
N ALA A 18 -8.43 14.46 7.81
CA ALA A 18 -9.07 14.85 9.06
C ALA A 18 -8.02 15.19 10.13
N GLU A 19 -8.29 16.21 10.92
CA GLU A 19 -7.50 16.51 12.13
C GLU A 19 -7.71 15.41 13.17
N GLY A 20 -6.63 14.85 13.72
CA GLY A 20 -6.70 13.79 14.72
C GLY A 20 -5.77 12.60 14.44
N PRO A 21 -6.01 11.44 15.07
CA PRO A 21 -5.08 10.30 15.05
C PRO A 21 -4.94 9.62 13.67
N THR A 22 -5.84 9.93 12.73
CA THR A 22 -5.82 9.39 11.36
C THR A 22 -5.19 10.36 10.36
N HIS A 23 -4.84 11.58 10.79
CA HIS A 23 -4.22 12.57 9.91
C HIS A 23 -2.92 12.03 9.32
N GLY A 24 -2.77 12.13 8.00
CA GLY A 24 -1.57 11.66 7.31
C GLY A 24 -1.39 10.13 7.31
N THR A 25 -2.44 9.37 7.62
CA THR A 25 -2.44 7.90 7.53
C THR A 25 -3.24 7.43 6.33
N VAL A 26 -2.89 6.27 5.76
CA VAL A 26 -3.57 5.63 4.63
C VAL A 26 -3.87 4.19 4.97
N THR A 27 -4.84 3.60 4.28
CA THR A 27 -5.18 2.19 4.49
C THR A 27 -4.43 1.33 3.50
N LEU A 28 -3.54 0.47 3.98
CA LEU A 28 -2.78 -0.49 3.20
C LEU A 28 -3.48 -1.84 3.23
N ARG A 29 -3.81 -2.38 2.05
CA ARG A 29 -4.28 -3.76 1.88
C ARG A 29 -3.22 -4.59 1.19
N THR A 30 -2.84 -5.70 1.80
CA THR A 30 -1.92 -6.68 1.22
C THR A 30 -2.72 -7.81 0.59
N ARG A 31 -2.45 -8.14 -0.68
CA ARG A 31 -3.20 -9.18 -1.41
C ARG A 31 -3.06 -10.54 -0.75
N ASP A 32 -1.82 -10.92 -0.40
CA ASP A 32 -1.49 -12.30 -0.01
C ASP A 32 -2.12 -12.68 1.33
N SER A 33 -2.15 -11.76 2.30
CA SER A 33 -2.80 -11.98 3.59
C SER A 33 -4.26 -11.52 3.65
N ARG A 34 -4.71 -10.75 2.65
CA ARG A 34 -5.98 -9.99 2.67
C ARG A 34 -6.14 -9.06 3.88
N ALA A 35 -5.06 -8.80 4.60
CA ALA A 35 -5.07 -7.91 5.75
C ALA A 35 -5.23 -6.46 5.30
N GLN A 36 -5.90 -5.67 6.14
CA GLN A 36 -6.09 -4.25 5.96
C GLN A 36 -5.66 -3.54 7.24
N GLU A 37 -4.70 -2.63 7.12
CA GLU A 37 -4.16 -1.87 8.25
C GLU A 37 -4.04 -0.39 7.89
N ARG A 38 -4.20 0.48 8.89
CA ARG A 38 -3.98 1.91 8.73
C ARG A 38 -2.55 2.24 9.13
N VAL A 39 -1.80 2.81 8.20
CA VAL A 39 -0.37 3.08 8.34
C VAL A 39 -0.08 4.55 8.02
N PRO A 40 0.97 5.15 8.60
CA PRO A 40 1.43 6.47 8.18
C PRO A 40 1.75 6.48 6.68
N ALA A 41 1.31 7.53 5.98
CA ALA A 41 1.66 7.75 4.58
C ALA A 41 3.15 8.12 4.43
N GLU A 42 3.71 8.78 5.45
CA GLU A 42 5.12 9.13 5.49
C GLU A 42 5.99 7.87 5.45
N GLY A 43 6.98 7.87 4.53
CA GLY A 43 7.90 6.75 4.36
C GLY A 43 7.27 5.48 3.75
N LEU A 44 5.97 5.46 3.46
CA LEU A 44 5.29 4.26 2.94
C LEU A 44 5.92 3.75 1.63
N ALA A 45 6.26 4.65 0.71
CA ALA A 45 6.92 4.27 -0.55
C ALA A 45 8.28 3.60 -0.33
N ALA A 46 9.07 4.09 0.65
CA ALA A 46 10.36 3.48 0.99
C ALA A 46 10.18 2.10 1.61
N ARG A 47 9.12 1.89 2.41
CA ARG A 47 8.75 0.59 2.98
C ARG A 47 8.28 -0.41 1.93
N LEU A 48 7.48 0.04 0.95
CA LEU A 48 6.91 -0.84 -0.07
C LEU A 48 7.89 -1.18 -1.19
N ARG A 49 8.76 -0.25 -1.59
CA ARG A 49 9.76 -0.45 -2.67
C ARG A 49 10.53 -1.78 -2.63
N PRO A 50 11.15 -2.20 -1.51
CA PRO A 50 11.90 -3.47 -1.48
C PRO A 50 11.00 -4.71 -1.56
N LEU A 51 9.71 -4.59 -1.25
CA LEU A 51 8.73 -5.67 -1.33
C LEU A 51 8.12 -5.81 -2.73
N LEU A 52 8.27 -4.79 -3.56
CA LEU A 52 7.92 -4.87 -4.97
C LEU A 52 9.02 -5.69 -5.66
N VAL A 53 8.71 -6.95 -5.96
CA VAL A 53 9.59 -7.77 -6.81
C VAL A 53 9.83 -6.99 -8.11
N PRO A 54 11.08 -6.78 -8.54
CA PRO A 54 11.32 -6.15 -9.84
C PRO A 54 10.62 -6.97 -10.92
N PRO A 55 10.04 -6.32 -11.96
CA PRO A 55 9.44 -7.05 -13.05
C PRO A 55 10.44 -8.08 -13.56
N ARG A 56 10.02 -9.35 -13.59
CA ARG A 56 10.80 -10.43 -14.20
C ARG A 56 11.32 -9.90 -15.55
N PRO A 57 12.63 -9.97 -15.83
CA PRO A 57 13.13 -9.54 -17.13
C PRO A 57 12.31 -10.25 -18.22
N PRO A 58 11.89 -9.53 -19.28
CA PRO A 58 11.11 -10.16 -20.33
C PRO A 58 11.98 -11.23 -21.00
N PHE A 59 11.55 -12.49 -20.83
CA PHE A 59 12.06 -13.71 -21.47
C PHE A 59 13.50 -14.13 -21.12
N GLU A 60 13.62 -15.09 -20.20
CA GLU A 60 14.49 -16.27 -20.37
C GLU A 60 13.59 -17.49 -20.57
#